data_AF-A0A9E5MQD8-F1
#
_entry.id   AF-A0A9E5MQD8-F1
#
_cell.length_a   1.000
_cell.length_b   1.000
_cell.length_c   1.000
_cell.angle_alpha   90.00
_cell.angle_beta   90.00
_cell.angle_gamma   90.00
#
_symmetry.space_group_name_H-M   'P 1'
#
loop_
_entity.id
_entity.type
_entity.pdbx_description
1 polymer ?
#
loop_
_entity_poly.entity_id
_entity_poly.type
_entity_poly.pdbx_seq_one_letter_code
_entity_poly.pdbx_strand_id
1 'polypeptide(L)'
;MLSNTLIWRCLALLALVLMAWAGFRPDPLPQYTDHFDKWVHGIAFAGITITFLLAFPRWHWLFILSALVALGFGIEIGQDLYLPKRTFDWEDFAVDTVGVIVGAILIFAITRYVKPYGRKESL
;
A
#
# COMPACT_ATOMS: atom_id res chain seq x y z
N MET A 1 18.43 -0.58 -12.87
CA MET A 1 17.10 -0.68 -12.23
C MET A 1 16.13 0.46 -12.61
N LEU A 2 16.46 1.30 -13.62
CA LEU A 2 15.77 2.57 -13.87
C LEU A 2 14.88 2.61 -15.14
N SER A 3 14.60 1.48 -15.82
CA SER A 3 13.95 1.57 -17.13
C SER A 3 12.42 1.76 -17.10
N ASN A 4 11.71 1.41 -16.03
CA ASN A 4 10.22 1.42 -16.03
C ASN A 4 9.56 2.02 -14.79
N THR A 5 10.09 3.12 -14.22
CA THR A 5 9.39 3.83 -13.14
C THR A 5 8.00 4.32 -13.56
N LEU A 6 7.78 4.54 -14.87
CA LEU A 6 6.46 4.90 -15.40
C LEU A 6 5.42 3.80 -15.16
N ILE A 7 5.76 2.53 -15.41
CA ILE A 7 4.85 1.41 -15.17
C ILE A 7 4.49 1.34 -13.69
N TRP A 8 5.47 1.45 -12.80
CA TRP A 8 5.23 1.44 -11.36
C TRP A 8 4.39 2.62 -10.89
N ARG A 9 4.57 3.81 -11.47
CA ARG A 9 3.69 4.96 -11.20
C ARG A 9 2.27 4.71 -11.66
N CYS A 10 2.07 4.15 -12.85
CA CYS A 10 0.74 3.78 -13.32
C CYS A 10 0.09 2.73 -12.41
N LEU A 11 0.84 1.71 -11.98
CA LEU A 11 0.36 0.69 -11.04
C LEU A 11 0.05 1.27 -9.67
N ALA A 12 0.90 2.17 -9.15
CA ALA A 12 0.68 2.85 -7.87
C ALA A 12 -0.57 3.73 -7.91
N LEU A 13 -0.76 4.49 -9.00
CA LEU A 13 -1.97 5.29 -9.22
C LEU A 13 -3.21 4.42 -9.35
N LEU A 14 -3.13 3.33 -10.12
CA LEU A 14 -4.23 2.38 -10.26
C LEU A 14 -4.59 1.75 -8.90
N ALA A 15 -3.60 1.29 -8.14
CA ALA A 15 -3.82 0.71 -6.81
C ALA A 15 -4.47 1.74 -5.86
N LEU A 16 -4.01 2.99 -5.87
CA LEU A 16 -4.58 4.07 -5.08
C LEU A 16 -6.04 4.34 -5.45
N VAL A 17 -6.36 4.41 -6.75
CA VAL A 17 -7.73 4.63 -7.23
C VAL A 17 -8.64 3.46 -6.86
N LEU A 18 -8.18 2.22 -7.04
CA LEU A 18 -8.95 1.03 -6.68
C LEU A 18 -9.20 0.96 -5.17
N MET A 19 -8.19 1.27 -4.35
CA MET A 19 -8.31 1.32 -2.89
C MET A 19 -9.30 2.39 -2.45
N ALA A 20 -9.18 3.62 -2.98
CA ALA A 20 -10.12 4.70 -2.66
C ALA A 20 -11.55 4.35 -3.08
N TRP A 21 -11.74 3.80 -4.29
CA TRP A 21 -13.05 3.36 -4.76
C TRP A 21 -13.64 2.24 -3.88
N ALA A 22 -12.82 1.26 -3.48
CA ALA A 22 -13.24 0.14 -2.64
C ALA A 22 -13.48 0.55 -1.18
N GLY A 23 -12.79 1.55 -0.66
CA GLY A 23 -12.97 2.07 0.69
C GLY A 23 -14.18 3.00 0.84
N PHE A 24 -14.48 3.80 -0.18
CA PHE A 24 -15.56 4.81 -0.13
C PHE A 24 -16.89 4.38 -0.76
N ARG A 25 -17.05 3.10 -1.07
CA ARG A 25 -18.35 2.57 -1.54
C ARG A 25 -19.35 2.45 -0.37
N PRO A 26 -20.65 2.74 -0.61
CA PRO A 26 -21.67 2.65 0.44
C PRO A 26 -21.92 1.23 0.95
N ASP A 27 -21.88 0.25 0.05
CA ASP A 27 -22.11 -1.15 0.37
C ASP A 27 -20.77 -1.83 0.64
N PRO A 28 -20.63 -2.67 1.67
CA PRO A 28 -19.39 -3.41 1.92
C PRO A 28 -19.07 -4.36 0.76
N LEU A 29 -17.78 -4.73 0.65
CA LEU A 29 -17.37 -5.81 -0.25
C LEU A 29 -18.00 -7.14 0.21
N PRO A 30 -18.28 -8.07 -0.73
CA PRO A 30 -18.73 -9.41 -0.37
C PRO A 30 -17.75 -10.06 0.62
N GLN A 31 -18.25 -10.50 1.75
CA GLN A 31 -17.46 -11.19 2.78
C GLN A 31 -17.45 -12.68 2.45
N TYR A 32 -16.27 -13.26 2.23
CA TYR A 32 -16.11 -14.68 1.91
C TYR A 32 -15.69 -15.53 3.12
N THR A 33 -15.07 -14.90 4.12
CA THR A 33 -14.63 -15.52 5.38
C THR A 33 -14.79 -14.54 6.52
N ASP A 34 -14.69 -15.03 7.76
CA ASP A 34 -14.48 -14.18 8.92
C ASP A 34 -13.22 -13.34 8.70
N HIS A 35 -13.28 -12.05 9.06
CA HIS A 35 -12.19 -11.08 8.89
C HIS A 35 -11.71 -10.84 7.44
N PHE A 36 -12.51 -11.17 6.43
CA PHE A 36 -12.15 -10.91 5.04
C PHE A 36 -11.82 -9.43 4.78
N ASP A 37 -12.56 -8.49 5.39
CA ASP A 37 -12.26 -7.05 5.34
C ASP A 37 -10.81 -6.74 5.76
N LYS A 38 -10.33 -7.33 6.85
CA LYS A 38 -8.96 -7.14 7.35
C LYS A 38 -7.91 -7.68 6.39
N TRP A 39 -8.17 -8.82 5.75
CA TRP A 39 -7.27 -9.34 4.72
C TRP A 39 -7.20 -8.39 3.52
N VAL A 40 -8.34 -7.83 3.10
CA VAL A 40 -8.39 -6.84 2.01
C VAL A 40 -7.58 -5.60 2.35
N HIS A 41 -7.77 -5.03 3.55
CA HIS A 41 -7.00 -3.89 4.05
C HIS A 41 -5.49 -4.15 4.04
N GLY A 42 -5.06 -5.23 4.71
CA GLY A 42 -3.64 -5.56 4.81
C GLY A 42 -2.97 -5.83 3.45
N ILE A 43 -3.65 -6.55 2.55
CA ILE A 43 -3.13 -6.84 1.20
C ILE A 43 -3.10 -5.56 0.34
N ALA A 44 -4.12 -4.71 0.43
CA ALA A 44 -4.16 -3.45 -0.30
C ALA A 44 -3.01 -2.52 0.11
N PHE A 45 -2.80 -2.36 1.43
CA PHE A 45 -1.72 -1.51 1.95
C PHE A 45 -0.32 -2.09 1.70
N ALA A 46 -0.16 -3.42 1.71
CA ALA A 46 1.08 -4.05 1.28
C ALA A 46 1.36 -3.81 -0.21
N GLY A 47 0.35 -3.98 -1.06
CA GLY A 47 0.46 -3.78 -2.51
C GLY A 47 0.77 -2.33 -2.90
N ILE A 48 0.07 -1.36 -2.30
CA ILE A 48 0.34 0.06 -2.56
C ILE A 48 1.72 0.47 -2.06
N THR A 49 2.18 -0.07 -0.93
CA THR A 49 3.54 0.18 -0.42
C THR A 49 4.62 -0.28 -1.38
N ILE A 50 4.49 -1.52 -1.89
CA ILE A 50 5.45 -2.07 -2.86
C ILE A 50 5.47 -1.22 -4.13
N THR A 51 4.31 -0.89 -4.68
CA THR A 51 4.22 -0.11 -5.93
C THR A 51 4.75 1.31 -5.76
N PHE A 52 4.48 1.99 -4.64
CA PHE A 52 5.00 3.33 -4.36
C PHE A 52 6.53 3.34 -4.17
N LEU A 53 7.09 2.40 -3.42
CA LEU A 53 8.54 2.29 -3.23
C LEU A 53 9.27 2.06 -4.57
N LEU A 54 8.66 1.31 -5.50
CA LEU A 54 9.20 1.08 -6.84
C LEU A 54 8.95 2.25 -7.81
N ALA A 55 7.85 2.99 -7.64
CA ALA A 55 7.49 4.15 -8.46
C ALA A 55 8.36 5.38 -8.17
N PHE A 56 8.82 5.53 -6.91
CA PHE A 56 9.56 6.70 -6.42
C PHE A 56 10.88 6.31 -5.75
N PRO A 57 11.82 5.63 -6.44
CA PRO A 57 13.05 5.13 -5.83
C PRO A 57 14.02 6.23 -5.38
N ARG A 58 13.78 7.49 -5.74
CA ARG A 58 14.57 8.66 -5.29
C ARG A 58 14.03 9.30 -4.01
N TRP A 59 12.79 8.98 -3.61
CA TRP A 59 12.22 9.49 -2.38
C TRP A 59 12.72 8.66 -1.22
N HIS A 60 12.89 9.29 -0.05
CA HIS A 60 13.29 8.56 1.13
C HIS A 60 12.16 7.58 1.52
N TRP A 61 12.49 6.30 1.68
CA TRP A 61 11.49 5.26 1.92
C TRP A 61 10.64 5.52 3.17
N LEU A 62 11.23 6.02 4.26
CA LEU A 62 10.48 6.41 5.46
C LEU A 62 9.39 7.46 5.18
N PHE A 63 9.64 8.41 4.27
CA PHE A 63 8.64 9.39 3.90
C PHE A 63 7.44 8.73 3.21
N ILE A 64 7.71 7.78 2.31
CA ILE A 64 6.65 6.99 1.65
C ILE A 64 5.84 6.19 2.67
N LEU A 65 6.50 5.45 3.58
CA LEU A 65 5.79 4.66 4.59
C LEU A 65 4.94 5.56 5.50
N SER A 66 5.49 6.67 5.97
CA SER A 66 4.76 7.61 6.83
C SER A 66 3.55 8.21 6.12
N ALA A 67 3.70 8.55 4.84
CA ALA A 67 2.60 9.07 4.02
C ALA A 67 1.50 8.02 3.81
N LEU A 68 1.85 6.75 3.63
CA LEU A 68 0.87 5.67 3.47
C LEU A 68 0.15 5.33 4.79
N VAL A 69 0.85 5.36 5.93
CA VAL A 69 0.19 5.23 7.24
C VAL A 69 -0.76 6.40 7.49
N ALA A 70 -0.33 7.63 7.19
CA ALA A 70 -1.20 8.80 7.29
C ALA A 70 -2.41 8.71 6.33
N LEU A 71 -2.23 8.12 5.15
CA LEU A 71 -3.31 7.85 4.21
C LEU A 71 -4.34 6.87 4.79
N GLY A 72 -3.92 5.75 5.40
CA GLY A 72 -4.84 4.81 6.05
C GLY A 72 -5.65 5.48 7.16
N PHE A 73 -4.98 6.22 8.05
CA PHE A 73 -5.66 7.00 9.08
C PHE A 73 -6.67 8.02 8.51
N GLY A 74 -6.30 8.69 7.42
CA GLY A 74 -7.17 9.65 6.74
C GLY A 74 -8.36 9.00 6.03
N ILE A 75 -8.22 7.77 5.52
CA ILE A 75 -9.30 7.00 4.93
C ILE A 75 -10.33 6.61 5.98
N GLU A 76 -9.89 6.09 7.14
CA GLU A 76 -10.77 5.75 8.26
C GLU A 76 -11.57 6.97 8.74
N ILE A 77 -10.92 8.13 8.90
CA ILE A 77 -11.62 9.39 9.21
C ILE A 77 -12.61 9.76 8.10
N GLY A 78 -12.21 9.64 6.84
CA GLY A 78 -13.10 9.94 5.72
C GLY A 78 -14.32 9.03 5.68
N GLN A 79 -14.15 7.73 5.95
CA GLN A 79 -15.25 6.78 6.00
C GLN A 79 -16.19 7.13 7.16
N ASP A 80 -15.67 7.41 8.36
CA ASP A 80 -16.46 7.84 9.53
C ASP A 80 -17.30 9.10 9.24
N LEU A 81 -16.71 10.09 8.56
CA LEU A 81 -17.36 11.37 8.27
C LEU A 81 -18.38 11.30 7.14
N TYR A 82 -18.15 10.47 6.12
CA TYR A 82 -18.91 10.51 4.86
C TYR A 82 -19.77 9.26 4.60
N LEU A 83 -19.57 8.15 5.31
CA LEU A 83 -20.33 6.92 5.14
C LEU A 83 -21.14 6.61 6.41
N PRO A 84 -22.48 6.82 6.41
CA PRO A 84 -23.31 6.68 7.62
C PRO A 84 -23.28 5.30 8.33
N LYS A 85 -22.76 4.28 7.66
CA LYS A 85 -22.68 2.89 8.15
C LYS A 85 -21.25 2.44 8.45
N ARG A 86 -20.24 3.30 8.25
CA ARG A 86 -18.86 3.03 8.63
C ARG A 86 -18.50 3.98 9.75
N THR A 87 -17.87 3.43 10.77
CA THR A 87 -17.26 4.20 11.85
C THR A 87 -15.77 3.99 11.80
N PHE A 88 -15.00 4.94 12.31
CA PHE A 88 -13.55 4.78 12.45
C PHE A 88 -13.24 3.48 13.20
N ASP A 89 -12.42 2.60 12.60
CA ASP A 89 -11.98 1.35 13.21
C ASP A 89 -10.47 1.34 13.46
N TRP A 90 -10.09 1.24 14.75
CA TRP A 90 -8.69 1.13 15.16
C TRP A 90 -8.04 -0.17 14.69
N GLU A 91 -8.81 -1.25 14.55
CA GLU A 91 -8.32 -2.52 14.05
C GLU A 91 -7.98 -2.43 12.56
N ASP A 92 -8.81 -1.77 11.76
CA ASP A 92 -8.56 -1.57 10.33
C ASP A 92 -7.34 -0.65 10.12
N PHE A 93 -7.23 0.45 10.87
CA PHE A 93 -6.01 1.28 10.85
C PHE A 93 -4.75 0.51 11.26
N ALA A 94 -4.83 -0.36 12.26
CA ALA A 94 -3.71 -1.19 12.68
C ALA A 94 -3.32 -2.18 11.58
N VAL A 95 -4.31 -2.80 10.92
CA VAL A 95 -4.11 -3.73 9.81
C VAL A 95 -3.50 -3.03 8.59
N ASP A 96 -3.94 -1.81 8.27
CA ASP A 96 -3.34 -0.97 7.24
C ASP A 96 -1.86 -0.72 7.52
N THR A 97 -1.53 -0.33 8.76
CA THR A 97 -0.17 -0.07 9.21
C THR A 97 0.71 -1.33 9.12
N VAL A 98 0.17 -2.49 9.50
CA VAL A 98 0.84 -3.79 9.33
C VAL A 98 1.06 -4.08 7.86
N GLY A 99 0.07 -3.83 6.99
CA GLY A 99 0.19 -3.95 5.54
C GLY A 99 1.35 -3.13 4.98
N VAL A 100 1.48 -1.87 5.41
CA VAL A 100 2.60 -0.99 5.03
C VAL A 100 3.95 -1.60 5.43
N ILE A 101 4.07 -2.04 6.68
CA ILE A 101 5.33 -2.64 7.18
C ILE A 101 5.66 -3.92 6.40
N VAL A 102 4.70 -4.80 6.20
CA VAL A 102 4.88 -6.07 5.47
C VAL A 102 5.29 -5.80 4.02
N GLY A 103 4.61 -4.88 3.33
CA GLY A 103 4.97 -4.48 1.96
C GLY A 103 6.40 -3.96 1.85
N ALA A 104 6.83 -3.13 2.80
CA ALA A 104 8.20 -2.62 2.87
C ALA A 104 9.24 -3.74 3.09
N ILE A 105 8.98 -4.63 4.05
CA ILE A 105 9.85 -5.78 4.35
C ILE A 105 10.00 -6.66 3.10
N LEU A 106 8.89 -6.99 2.43
CA LEU A 106 8.89 -7.84 1.24
C LEU A 106 9.74 -7.23 0.13
N ILE A 107 9.53 -5.95 -0.20
CA ILE A 107 10.29 -5.34 -1.31
C ILE A 107 11.77 -5.15 -0.97
N PHE A 108 12.11 -4.83 0.28
CA PHE A 108 13.51 -4.74 0.70
C PHE A 108 14.20 -6.10 0.74
N ALA A 109 13.51 -7.15 1.16
CA ALA A 109 14.01 -8.52 1.08
C ALA A 109 14.28 -8.89 -0.39
N ILE A 110 13.28 -8.75 -1.26
CA ILE A 110 13.40 -9.09 -2.70
C ILE A 110 14.55 -8.32 -3.34
N THR A 111 14.62 -7.00 -3.17
CA THR A 111 15.66 -6.16 -3.77
C THR A 111 17.05 -6.41 -3.19
N ARG A 112 17.15 -6.91 -1.96
CA ARG A 112 18.42 -7.35 -1.35
C ARG A 112 18.95 -8.65 -1.94
N TYR A 113 18.06 -9.60 -2.23
CA TYR A 113 18.45 -10.90 -2.81
C TYR A 113 18.60 -10.86 -4.33
N VAL A 114 17.84 -10.01 -5.01
CA VAL A 114 18.00 -9.76 -6.44
C VAL A 114 19.16 -8.77 -6.64
N LYS A 115 20.40 -9.23 -6.49
CA LYS A 115 21.56 -8.52 -7.03
C LYS A 115 21.41 -8.45 -8.55
N PRO A 116 21.58 -7.28 -9.19
CA PRO A 116 21.55 -7.22 -10.65
C PRO A 116 22.65 -8.11 -11.22
N TYR A 117 22.26 -9.12 -12.00
CA TYR A 117 23.17 -9.85 -12.88
C TYR A 117 23.82 -8.82 -13.82
N GLY A 118 25.11 -8.55 -13.64
CA GLY A 118 25.88 -7.67 -14.53
C GLY A 118 26.38 -6.33 -13.96
N ARG A 119 26.53 -6.15 -12.64
CA ARG A 119 27.42 -5.07 -12.15
C ARG A 119 28.86 -5.46 -12.48
N LYS A 120 29.37 -5.06 -13.65
CA LYS A 120 30.82 -4.95 -13.86
C LYS A 120 31.30 -3.91 -12.86
N GLU A 121 32.04 -4.36 -11.87
CA GLU A 121 32.85 -3.48 -11.04
C GLU A 121 33.93 -2.91 -11.98
N SER A 122 33.70 -1.68 -12.48
CA SER A 122 34.77 -0.92 -13.10
C SER A 122 35.68 -0.45 -11.97
N LEU A 123 36.91 -0.93 -12.04
CA LEU A 123 38.10 -0.63 -11.24
C LEU A 123 38.23 0.85 -10.85
#